data_AF-A0A929CC72-F1
#
_entry.id   AF-A0A929CC72-F1
#
_cell.length_a   1.000
_cell.length_b   1.000
_cell.length_c   1.000
_cell.angle_alpha   90.00
_cell.angle_beta   90.00
_cell.angle_gamma   90.00
#
_symmetry.space_group_name_H-M   'P 1'
#
loop_
_entity.id
_entity.type
_entity.pdbx_description
1 polymer ?
#
loop_
_entity_poly.entity_id
_entity_poly.type
_entity_poly.pdbx_seq_one_letter_code
_entity_poly.pdbx_strand_id
1 'polypeptide(L)'
;MGIGYFLLTALVFSIGYDLVKANAVKVFIVLLYTPVTLIIFLIYGQVNWEYGLTLTVGNVFGALIASRLAVKKGVNFVRWVIVVVILLTSGHLFGLYNIKQLAESAIYGSRPAQQAEWAMVVHGGAGGGTRESISPEKEKAYLEAIGHALDTGSFILENGGSSMDAVEAAIRYMEDNPIFNAGRGAVFTELGNNELDASIMDGNGRNAGAVAGVTNIRHPISAARMVMSNSPHVMLIGEGAEQFAASHGLEIVDSSWFFTQSRWNSLQRIKDREKEQTQKHGTVGAVALDKLGNLAAGTSTGGMTNKMHGRVGDAPVIGAGTFAGNSTCAVSATGHGEYFIRNVVSYDISALMEYGKLSLSEAADSVINGKLKPIGGGGGVIAVDHYGNVAMPFNTSSMIRAYVKSDGESGIFIFEIE
;
A
#
# COMPACT_ATOMS: atom_id res chain seq x y z
N MET A 1 30.61 -28.52 6.89
CA MET A 1 31.47 -28.61 8.08
C MET A 1 32.90 -28.24 7.69
N GLY A 2 33.54 -27.31 8.39
CA GLY A 2 34.89 -26.84 8.05
C GLY A 2 35.99 -27.84 8.43
N ILE A 3 37.13 -27.76 7.74
CA ILE A 3 38.34 -28.59 7.95
C ILE A 3 38.77 -28.61 9.44
N GLY A 4 38.54 -27.51 10.17
CA GLY A 4 38.86 -27.41 11.59
C GLY A 4 38.13 -28.41 12.50
N TYR A 5 36.92 -28.87 12.15
CA TYR A 5 36.22 -29.88 12.94
C TYR A 5 36.83 -31.27 12.77
N PHE A 6 37.28 -31.60 11.56
CA PHE A 6 37.99 -32.84 11.29
C PHE A 6 39.35 -32.85 12.00
N LEU A 7 40.08 -31.74 11.98
CA LEU A 7 41.34 -31.60 12.69
C LEU A 7 41.16 -31.73 14.20
N LEU A 8 40.13 -31.09 14.78
CA LEU A 8 39.81 -31.22 16.20
C LEU A 8 39.49 -32.68 16.58
N THR A 9 38.68 -33.35 15.76
CA THR A 9 38.30 -34.76 15.96
C THR A 9 39.53 -35.66 15.93
N ALA A 10 40.42 -35.48 14.95
CA ALA A 10 41.67 -36.24 14.85
C ALA A 10 42.60 -36.00 16.05
N LEU A 11 42.75 -34.75 16.50
CA LEU A 11 43.60 -34.43 17.66
C LEU A 11 43.07 -35.06 18.97
N VAL A 12 41.75 -35.10 19.15
CA VAL A 12 41.13 -35.70 20.34
C VAL A 12 41.17 -37.23 20.29
N PHE A 13 40.70 -37.83 19.20
CA PHE A 13 40.52 -39.28 19.12
C PHE A 13 41.78 -40.05 18.73
N SER A 14 42.66 -39.48 17.91
CA SER A 14 43.87 -40.18 17.43
C SER A 14 45.10 -39.89 18.27
N ILE A 15 45.22 -38.68 18.84
CA ILE A 15 46.40 -38.26 19.62
C ILE A 15 46.10 -38.24 21.14
N GLY A 16 44.83 -38.33 21.53
CA GLY A 16 44.41 -38.38 22.94
C GLY A 16 44.50 -37.04 23.67
N TYR A 17 44.52 -35.92 22.95
CA TYR A 17 44.51 -34.60 23.58
C TYR A 17 43.15 -34.30 24.20
N ASP A 18 43.16 -33.66 25.39
CA ASP A 18 41.95 -33.08 25.94
C ASP A 18 41.40 -31.98 25.02
N LEU A 19 40.09 -31.72 25.11
CA LEU A 19 39.39 -30.83 24.18
C LEU A 19 39.96 -29.41 24.17
N VAL A 20 40.50 -28.94 25.30
CA VAL A 20 41.05 -27.59 25.44
C VAL A 20 42.39 -27.50 24.70
N LYS A 21 43.30 -28.45 24.95
CA LYS A 21 44.58 -28.55 24.26
C LYS A 21 44.40 -28.82 22.77
N ALA A 22 43.52 -29.75 22.40
CA ALA A 22 43.20 -30.04 21.00
C ALA A 22 42.67 -28.80 20.28
N ASN A 23 41.80 -28.01 20.91
CA ASN A 23 41.30 -26.78 20.33
C ASN A 23 42.39 -25.71 20.19
N ALA A 24 43.29 -25.55 21.17
CA ALA A 24 44.41 -24.61 21.10
C ALA A 24 45.39 -24.98 19.97
N VAL A 25 45.78 -26.25 19.89
CA VAL A 25 46.66 -26.76 18.83
C VAL A 25 46.00 -26.63 17.45
N LYS A 26 44.70 -26.92 17.34
CA LYS A 26 43.93 -26.69 16.12
C LYS A 26 44.00 -25.23 15.68
N VAL A 27 43.75 -24.29 16.58
CA VAL A 27 43.81 -22.85 16.27
C VAL A 27 45.21 -22.45 15.80
N PHE A 28 46.26 -22.97 16.44
CA PHE A 28 47.64 -22.71 16.05
C PHE A 28 47.97 -23.24 14.65
N ILE A 29 47.58 -24.49 14.35
CA ILE A 29 47.76 -25.07 13.01
C ILE A 29 47.03 -24.25 11.95
N VAL A 30 45.77 -23.88 12.22
CA VAL A 30 44.98 -23.02 11.31
C VAL A 30 45.68 -21.68 11.07
N LEU A 31 46.21 -21.06 12.12
CA LEU A 31 46.94 -19.80 12.00
C LEU A 31 48.17 -19.89 11.08
N LEU A 32 48.87 -21.03 11.07
CA LEU A 32 50.07 -21.22 10.25
C LEU A 32 49.76 -21.40 8.76
N TYR A 33 48.73 -22.16 8.40
CA TYR A 33 48.46 -22.44 6.99
C TYR A 33 47.52 -21.40 6.34
N THR A 34 46.72 -20.66 7.12
CA THR A 34 45.76 -19.68 6.59
C THR A 34 46.42 -18.59 5.72
N PRO A 35 47.59 -18.02 6.07
CA PRO A 35 48.29 -17.06 5.20
C PRO A 35 48.67 -17.66 3.85
N VAL A 36 49.12 -18.92 3.83
CA VAL A 36 49.48 -19.63 2.59
C VAL A 36 48.24 -19.81 1.72
N THR A 37 47.12 -20.23 2.31
CA THR A 37 45.85 -20.38 1.60
C THR A 37 45.35 -19.04 1.04
N LEU A 38 45.47 -17.95 1.81
CA LEU A 38 45.10 -16.61 1.35
C LEU A 38 45.94 -16.17 0.15
N ILE A 39 47.26 -16.38 0.20
CA ILE A 39 48.17 -16.06 -0.92
C ILE A 39 47.77 -16.83 -2.18
N ILE A 40 47.43 -18.11 -2.05
CA ILE A 40 46.94 -18.92 -3.18
C ILE A 40 45.67 -18.31 -3.78
N PHE A 41 44.67 -18.01 -2.95
CA PHE A 41 43.41 -17.41 -3.45
C PHE A 41 43.60 -16.03 -4.08
N LEU A 42 44.57 -15.24 -3.59
CA LEU A 42 44.94 -13.95 -4.18
C LEU A 42 45.53 -14.12 -5.58
N ILE A 43 46.44 -15.08 -5.77
CA ILE A 43 47.06 -15.36 -7.08
C ILE A 43 46.00 -15.76 -8.12
N TYR A 44 44.98 -16.51 -7.71
CA TYR A 44 43.90 -16.95 -8.60
C TYR A 44 42.72 -15.98 -8.69
N GLY A 45 42.80 -14.80 -8.07
CA GLY A 45 41.73 -13.80 -8.12
C GLY A 45 40.40 -14.24 -7.50
N GLN A 46 40.41 -15.23 -6.59
CA GLN A 46 39.20 -15.81 -6.00
C GLN A 46 38.78 -15.16 -4.67
N VAL A 47 39.35 -14.00 -4.33
CA VAL A 47 39.05 -13.29 -3.09
C VAL A 47 37.96 -12.25 -3.33
N ASN A 48 36.81 -12.42 -2.69
CA ASN A 48 35.82 -11.36 -2.57
C ASN A 48 36.17 -10.47 -1.36
N TRP A 49 36.74 -9.30 -1.64
CA TRP A 49 37.25 -8.38 -0.63
C TRP A 49 36.17 -7.74 0.24
N GLU A 50 35.00 -7.46 -0.32
CA GLU A 50 33.91 -6.80 0.38
C GLU A 50 33.39 -7.67 1.54
N TYR A 51 33.04 -8.92 1.24
CA TYR A 51 32.61 -9.87 2.25
C TYR A 51 33.78 -10.31 3.15
N GLY A 52 34.97 -10.51 2.59
CA GLY A 52 36.14 -10.96 3.32
C GLY A 52 36.59 -9.98 4.41
N LEU A 53 36.65 -8.68 4.09
CA LEU A 53 37.03 -7.64 5.06
C LEU A 53 35.96 -7.47 6.14
N THR A 54 34.69 -7.43 5.76
CA THR A 54 33.57 -7.29 6.70
C THR A 54 33.54 -8.44 7.71
N LEU A 55 33.69 -9.68 7.24
CA LEU A 55 33.78 -10.86 8.10
C LEU A 55 35.02 -10.83 9.01
N THR A 56 36.15 -10.36 8.51
CA THR A 56 37.39 -10.24 9.30
C THR A 56 37.22 -9.27 10.46
N VAL A 57 36.68 -8.07 10.19
CA VAL A 57 36.40 -7.06 11.22
C VAL A 57 35.44 -7.62 12.27
N GLY A 58 34.35 -8.25 11.83
CA GLY A 58 33.37 -8.87 12.73
C GLY A 58 33.99 -9.96 13.62
N ASN A 59 34.82 -10.84 13.06
CA ASN A 59 35.48 -11.92 13.80
C ASN A 59 36.47 -11.38 14.84
N VAL A 60 37.28 -10.36 14.49
CA VAL A 60 38.23 -9.75 15.43
C VAL A 60 37.49 -9.09 16.59
N PHE A 61 36.44 -8.30 16.31
CA PHE A 61 35.63 -7.68 17.35
C PHE A 61 34.94 -8.72 18.25
N GLY A 62 34.32 -9.73 17.65
CA GLY A 62 33.67 -10.81 18.39
C GLY A 62 34.64 -11.57 19.30
N ALA A 63 35.83 -11.91 18.80
CA ALA A 63 36.87 -12.59 19.58
C ALA A 63 37.38 -11.73 20.74
N LEU A 64 37.60 -10.43 20.52
CA LEU A 64 38.03 -9.50 21.56
C LEU A 64 36.98 -9.34 22.67
N ILE A 65 35.71 -9.20 22.30
CA ILE A 65 34.59 -9.07 23.24
C ILE A 65 34.43 -10.36 24.03
N ALA A 66 34.41 -11.52 23.37
CA ALA A 66 34.26 -12.82 24.02
C ALA A 66 35.41 -13.10 24.99
N SER A 67 36.66 -12.81 24.59
CA SER A 67 37.84 -12.96 25.44
C SER A 67 37.76 -12.05 26.67
N ARG A 68 37.44 -10.76 26.49
CA ARG A 68 37.27 -9.81 27.61
C ARG A 68 36.15 -10.22 28.56
N LEU A 69 35.02 -10.72 28.04
CA LEU A 69 33.90 -11.19 28.85
C LEU A 69 34.24 -12.48 29.61
N ALA A 70 34.97 -13.41 28.98
CA ALA A 70 35.43 -14.63 29.65
C ALA A 70 36.33 -14.33 30.84
N VAL A 71 37.28 -13.40 30.68
CA VAL A 71 38.19 -12.97 31.75
C VAL A 71 37.45 -12.21 32.87
N LYS A 72 36.53 -11.31 32.51
CA LYS A 72 35.84 -10.46 33.51
C LYS A 72 34.68 -11.15 34.24
N LYS A 73 33.93 -12.01 33.57
CA LYS A 73 32.66 -12.59 34.08
C LYS A 73 32.69 -14.11 34.23
N GLY A 74 33.81 -14.75 33.88
CA GLY A 74 33.99 -16.20 33.97
C GLY A 74 33.38 -16.98 32.80
N VAL A 75 33.86 -18.21 32.62
CA VAL A 75 33.51 -19.08 31.48
C VAL A 75 32.03 -19.45 31.45
N ASN A 76 31.40 -19.61 32.63
CA ASN A 76 29.97 -19.96 32.72
C ASN A 76 29.06 -18.87 32.16
N PHE A 77 29.41 -17.59 32.33
CA PHE A 77 28.66 -16.48 31.73
C PHE A 77 28.75 -16.52 30.20
N VAL A 78 29.95 -16.72 29.67
CA VAL A 78 30.17 -16.80 28.21
C VAL A 78 29.42 -17.99 27.61
N ARG A 79 29.38 -19.14 28.30
CA ARG A 79 28.60 -20.30 27.87
C ARG A 79 27.11 -19.97 27.70
N TRP A 80 26.51 -19.28 28.66
CA TRP A 80 25.10 -18.88 28.57
C TRP A 80 24.84 -17.87 27.44
N VAL A 81 25.75 -16.90 27.24
CA VAL A 81 25.66 -15.96 26.11
C VAL A 81 25.68 -16.72 24.77
N ILE A 82 26.58 -17.69 24.61
CA ILE A 82 26.65 -18.51 23.40
C ILE A 82 25.36 -19.32 23.20
N VAL A 83 24.82 -19.94 24.26
CA VAL A 83 23.57 -20.69 24.19
C VAL A 83 22.41 -19.80 23.74
N VAL A 84 22.29 -18.59 24.31
CA VAL A 84 21.25 -17.63 23.92
C VAL A 84 21.41 -17.20 22.45
N VAL A 85 22.64 -16.90 22.00
CA VAL A 85 22.90 -16.54 20.60
C VAL A 85 22.58 -17.69 19.64
N ILE A 86 22.88 -18.93 20.01
CA ILE A 86 22.55 -20.12 19.21
C ILE A 86 21.04 -20.30 19.13
N LEU A 87 20.32 -20.16 20.25
CA LEU A 87 18.86 -20.25 20.25
C LEU A 87 18.23 -19.16 19.39
N LEU A 88 18.73 -17.91 19.52
CA LEU A 88 18.34 -16.76 18.71
C LEU A 88 18.52 -17.00 17.21
N THR A 89 19.73 -17.41 16.82
CA THR A 89 20.06 -17.66 15.41
C THR A 89 19.33 -18.87 14.85
N SER A 90 19.12 -19.92 15.64
CA SER A 90 18.35 -21.10 15.22
C SER A 90 16.88 -20.76 15.03
N GLY A 91 16.27 -20.02 15.95
CA GLY A 91 14.87 -19.62 15.81
C GLY A 91 14.63 -18.73 14.58
N HIS A 92 15.59 -17.88 14.22
CA HIS A 92 15.54 -17.14 12.96
C HIS A 92 15.65 -18.04 11.72
N LEU A 93 16.59 -18.99 11.74
CA LEU A 93 16.80 -19.92 10.62
C LEU A 93 15.57 -20.81 10.37
N PHE A 94 14.85 -21.17 11.44
CA PHE A 94 13.62 -21.96 11.37
C PHE A 94 12.34 -21.11 11.26
N GLY A 95 12.46 -19.79 11.07
CA GLY A 95 11.32 -18.91 10.83
C GLY A 95 10.41 -18.65 12.04
N LEU A 96 10.87 -18.93 13.26
CA LEU A 96 10.10 -18.69 14.49
C LEU A 96 10.04 -17.19 14.85
N TYR A 97 11.02 -16.38 14.44
CA TYR A 97 11.05 -14.92 14.61
C TYR A 97 12.13 -14.25 13.73
N ASN A 98 12.03 -12.93 13.53
CA ASN A 98 13.02 -12.15 12.80
C ASN A 98 13.99 -11.42 13.75
N ILE A 99 15.29 -11.76 13.69
CA ILE A 99 16.32 -11.12 14.55
C ILE A 99 16.44 -9.62 14.28
N LYS A 100 16.23 -9.17 13.03
CA LYS A 100 16.31 -7.75 12.69
C LYS A 100 15.23 -6.96 13.43
N GLN A 101 14.01 -7.49 13.44
CA GLN A 101 12.86 -6.92 14.16
C GLN A 101 13.05 -6.94 15.68
N LEU A 102 13.63 -8.02 16.23
CA LEU A 102 13.99 -8.13 17.65
C LEU A 102 15.07 -7.13 18.06
N ALA A 103 16.11 -6.97 17.24
CA ALA A 103 17.19 -6.01 17.49
C ALA A 103 16.70 -4.56 17.38
N GLU A 104 15.85 -4.26 16.41
CA GLU A 104 15.19 -2.96 16.27
C GLU A 104 14.32 -2.67 17.50
N SER A 105 13.53 -3.63 17.98
CA SER A 105 12.70 -3.46 19.19
C SER A 105 13.52 -3.22 20.48
N ALA A 106 14.71 -3.83 20.57
CA ALA A 106 15.59 -3.71 21.74
C ALA A 106 16.43 -2.43 21.75
N ILE A 107 16.85 -1.94 20.57
CA ILE A 107 17.68 -0.74 20.42
C ILE A 107 16.84 0.53 20.52
N TYR A 108 15.65 0.53 19.90
CA TYR A 108 14.81 1.73 19.87
C TYR A 108 13.89 1.86 21.08
N GLY A 109 13.76 0.81 21.88
CA GLY A 109 12.66 0.70 22.83
C GLY A 109 11.33 0.70 22.07
N SER A 110 10.36 -0.06 22.53
CA SER A 110 8.99 0.12 22.08
C SER A 110 8.47 1.48 22.57
N ARG A 111 8.85 2.57 21.88
CA ARG A 111 7.89 3.64 21.68
C ARG A 111 6.81 3.00 20.81
N PRO A 112 5.56 2.87 21.28
CA PRO A 112 4.48 2.60 20.34
C PRO A 112 4.63 3.67 19.26
N ALA A 113 4.71 3.26 17.99
CA ALA A 113 4.56 4.21 16.89
C ALA A 113 3.32 5.03 17.25
N GLN A 114 3.48 6.35 17.35
CA GLN A 114 2.41 7.21 17.84
C GLN A 114 1.24 7.02 16.88
N GLN A 115 0.23 6.28 17.34
CA GLN A 115 -0.95 5.94 16.56
C GLN A 115 -1.65 7.25 16.23
N ALA A 116 -1.85 7.54 14.95
CA ALA A 116 -2.63 8.70 14.58
C ALA A 116 -4.06 8.49 15.09
N GLU A 117 -4.60 9.47 15.81
CA GLU A 117 -5.98 9.44 16.31
C GLU A 117 -6.97 9.45 15.16
N TRP A 118 -6.63 10.11 14.06
CA TRP A 118 -7.39 10.11 12.83
C TRP A 118 -6.45 10.31 11.63
N ALA A 119 -6.89 9.86 10.47
CA ALA A 119 -6.17 10.03 9.22
C ALA A 119 -7.15 10.14 8.05
N MET A 120 -6.84 11.01 7.09
CA MET A 120 -7.59 11.18 5.86
C MET A 120 -6.65 10.98 4.67
N VAL A 121 -7.09 10.20 3.69
CA VAL A 121 -6.35 10.00 2.44
C VAL A 121 -7.33 10.12 1.27
N VAL A 122 -6.93 10.80 0.20
CA VAL A 122 -7.74 11.00 -1.00
C VAL A 122 -6.93 10.76 -2.29
N HIS A 123 -7.60 10.36 -3.36
CA HIS A 123 -7.03 10.36 -4.71
C HIS A 123 -7.96 10.98 -5.75
N GLY A 124 -7.35 11.68 -6.70
CA GLY A 124 -7.99 12.25 -7.90
C GLY A 124 -7.77 11.43 -9.16
N GLY A 125 -7.23 10.21 -9.02
CA GLY A 125 -7.07 9.25 -10.10
C GLY A 125 -5.65 9.05 -10.60
N ALA A 126 -5.44 7.90 -11.26
CA ALA A 126 -4.15 7.45 -11.81
C ALA A 126 -4.12 7.51 -13.34
N GLY A 127 -2.94 7.72 -13.92
CA GLY A 127 -2.70 7.62 -15.37
C GLY A 127 -3.04 8.87 -16.18
N GLY A 128 -3.14 10.05 -15.55
CA GLY A 128 -3.57 11.30 -16.17
C GLY A 128 -2.53 12.03 -17.04
N GLY A 129 -1.31 11.52 -17.13
CA GLY A 129 -0.18 12.11 -17.88
C GLY A 129 1.17 11.87 -17.23
N THR A 130 2.25 12.23 -17.93
CA THR A 130 3.62 12.35 -17.39
C THR A 130 3.91 13.80 -16.97
N ARG A 131 5.01 14.01 -16.24
CA ARG A 131 5.44 15.34 -15.76
C ARG A 131 5.64 16.33 -16.92
N GLU A 132 6.10 15.85 -18.07
CA GLU A 132 6.34 16.67 -19.26
C GLU A 132 5.04 17.02 -20.01
N SER A 133 3.98 16.21 -19.83
CA SER A 133 2.70 16.38 -20.54
C SER A 133 1.67 17.25 -19.81
N ILE A 134 1.88 17.48 -18.50
CA ILE A 134 0.98 18.26 -17.67
C ILE A 134 1.54 19.69 -17.58
N SER A 135 0.73 20.69 -17.95
CA SER A 135 1.17 22.09 -17.82
C SER A 135 1.22 22.51 -16.35
N PRO A 136 2.10 23.46 -15.97
CA PRO A 136 2.19 23.96 -14.59
C PRO A 136 0.85 24.48 -14.04
N GLU A 137 0.01 25.08 -14.89
CA GLU A 137 -1.31 25.58 -14.49
C GLU A 137 -2.26 24.43 -14.15
N LYS A 138 -2.21 23.35 -14.94
CA LYS A 138 -3.03 22.16 -14.72
C LYS A 138 -2.55 21.37 -13.51
N GLU A 139 -1.23 21.28 -13.32
CA GLU A 139 -0.64 20.70 -12.11
C GLU A 139 -1.10 21.44 -10.86
N LYS A 140 -0.97 22.77 -10.86
CA LYS A 140 -1.46 23.62 -9.76
C LYS A 140 -2.95 23.41 -9.49
N ALA A 141 -3.79 23.39 -10.53
CA ALA A 141 -5.22 23.15 -10.37
C ALA A 141 -5.54 21.77 -9.77
N TYR A 142 -4.79 20.72 -10.13
CA TYR A 142 -4.94 19.41 -9.49
C TYR A 142 -4.53 19.41 -8.03
N LEU A 143 -3.41 20.07 -7.68
CA LEU A 143 -2.92 20.17 -6.31
C LEU A 143 -3.90 20.94 -5.42
N GLU A 144 -4.42 22.07 -5.89
CA GLU A 144 -5.44 22.85 -5.17
C GLU A 144 -6.73 22.04 -5.00
N ALA A 145 -7.21 21.40 -6.08
CA ALA A 145 -8.45 20.63 -6.02
C ALA A 145 -8.34 19.43 -5.07
N ILE A 146 -7.26 18.65 -5.11
CA ILE A 146 -7.10 17.50 -4.21
C ILE A 146 -6.84 17.95 -2.76
N GLY A 147 -6.17 19.09 -2.57
CA GLY A 147 -5.99 19.71 -1.25
C GLY A 147 -7.33 20.09 -0.62
N HIS A 148 -8.21 20.75 -1.37
CA HIS A 148 -9.56 21.07 -0.88
C HIS A 148 -10.41 19.83 -0.56
N ALA A 149 -10.28 18.75 -1.33
CA ALA A 149 -10.95 17.48 -1.03
C ALA A 149 -10.44 16.88 0.29
N LEU A 150 -9.12 16.92 0.50
CA LEU A 150 -8.47 16.48 1.74
C LEU A 150 -8.96 17.30 2.93
N ASP A 151 -8.91 18.63 2.82
CA ASP A 151 -9.32 19.58 3.88
C ASP A 151 -10.80 19.40 4.26
N THR A 152 -11.66 19.14 3.27
CA THR A 152 -13.10 18.91 3.50
C THR A 152 -13.34 17.68 4.38
N GLY A 153 -12.63 16.58 4.10
CA GLY A 153 -12.73 15.35 4.90
C GLY A 153 -12.03 15.46 6.24
N SER A 154 -10.82 16.01 6.29
CA SER A 154 -10.04 16.14 7.53
C SER A 154 -10.71 17.07 8.54
N PHE A 155 -11.36 18.15 8.08
CA PHE A 155 -12.12 19.04 8.96
C PHE A 155 -13.19 18.29 9.76
N ILE A 156 -13.86 17.31 9.15
CA ILE A 156 -14.86 16.48 9.83
C ILE A 156 -14.20 15.61 10.90
N LEU A 157 -13.08 14.94 10.57
CA LEU A 157 -12.35 14.07 11.50
C LEU A 157 -11.73 14.85 12.68
N GLU A 158 -11.14 16.01 12.40
CA GLU A 158 -10.56 16.92 13.39
C GLU A 158 -11.60 17.32 14.45
N ASN A 159 -12.82 17.58 14.02
CA ASN A 159 -13.94 17.94 14.89
C ASN A 159 -14.69 16.73 15.47
N GLY A 160 -14.19 15.51 15.29
CA GLY A 160 -14.74 14.29 15.90
C GLY A 160 -15.92 13.67 15.16
N GLY A 161 -16.14 14.04 13.89
CA GLY A 161 -17.08 13.35 13.00
C GLY A 161 -16.60 11.94 12.60
N SER A 162 -17.49 11.19 11.95
CA SER A 162 -17.21 9.79 11.57
C SER A 162 -16.35 9.68 10.30
N SER A 163 -15.65 8.57 10.15
CA SER A 163 -14.89 8.25 8.94
C SER A 163 -15.79 8.16 7.70
N MET A 164 -17.02 7.66 7.86
CA MET A 164 -18.03 7.62 6.80
C MET A 164 -18.44 9.01 6.31
N ASP A 165 -18.66 9.96 7.22
CA ASP A 165 -19.00 11.35 6.87
C ASP A 165 -17.84 12.06 6.15
N ALA A 166 -16.62 11.85 6.64
CA ALA A 166 -15.41 12.42 6.03
C ALA A 166 -15.17 11.90 4.60
N VAL A 167 -15.30 10.59 4.39
CA VAL A 167 -15.18 9.96 3.07
C VAL A 167 -16.24 10.48 2.11
N GLU A 168 -17.52 10.50 2.52
CA GLU A 168 -18.59 10.99 1.67
C GLU A 168 -18.39 12.47 1.30
N ALA A 169 -18.07 13.33 2.27
CA ALA A 169 -17.89 14.76 2.02
C ALA A 169 -16.75 15.06 1.04
N ALA A 170 -15.60 14.40 1.21
CA ALA A 170 -14.45 14.56 0.31
C ALA A 170 -14.79 14.10 -1.12
N ILE A 171 -15.50 12.98 -1.27
CA ILE A 171 -15.89 12.48 -2.60
C ILE A 171 -16.97 13.35 -3.23
N ARG A 172 -17.96 13.84 -2.47
CA ARG A 172 -18.96 14.80 -2.99
C ARG A 172 -18.32 16.06 -3.54
N TYR A 173 -17.31 16.59 -2.85
CA TYR A 173 -16.53 17.72 -3.37
C TYR A 173 -15.85 17.37 -4.69
N MET A 174 -15.21 16.20 -4.79
CA MET A 174 -14.57 15.75 -6.02
C MET A 174 -15.57 15.46 -7.16
N GLU A 175 -16.78 14.99 -6.85
CA GLU A 175 -17.88 14.79 -7.81
C GLU A 175 -18.45 16.10 -8.34
N ASP A 176 -18.44 17.19 -7.58
CA ASP A 176 -18.87 18.51 -8.07
C ASP A 176 -17.76 19.23 -8.85
N ASN A 177 -16.50 18.82 -8.68
CA ASN A 177 -15.35 19.47 -9.29
C ASN A 177 -15.03 18.90 -10.70
N PRO A 178 -15.21 19.69 -11.78
CA PRO A 178 -15.12 19.23 -13.17
C PRO A 178 -13.74 18.73 -13.60
N ILE A 179 -12.70 18.93 -12.78
CA ILE A 179 -11.34 18.47 -13.08
C ILE A 179 -11.20 16.95 -12.95
N PHE A 180 -11.99 16.34 -12.07
CA PHE A 180 -11.94 14.90 -11.80
C PHE A 180 -12.85 14.10 -12.74
N ASN A 181 -12.71 12.78 -12.74
CA ASN A 181 -13.56 11.88 -13.52
C ASN A 181 -14.59 11.19 -12.60
N ALA A 182 -15.43 11.98 -11.95
CA ALA A 182 -16.56 11.54 -11.15
C ALA A 182 -17.60 12.66 -11.11
N GLY A 183 -18.90 12.33 -11.06
CA GLY A 183 -19.95 13.35 -11.12
C GLY A 183 -19.75 14.32 -12.29
N ARG A 184 -19.76 15.62 -11.99
CA ARG A 184 -19.45 16.68 -12.95
C ARG A 184 -18.02 16.53 -13.46
N GLY A 185 -17.86 16.41 -14.79
CA GLY A 185 -16.55 16.10 -15.39
C GLY A 185 -16.31 14.61 -15.61
N ALA A 186 -17.31 13.76 -15.39
CA ALA A 186 -17.29 12.37 -15.83
C ALA A 186 -17.01 12.23 -17.33
N VAL A 187 -16.35 11.15 -17.68
CA VAL A 187 -16.11 10.75 -19.06
C VAL A 187 -17.39 10.25 -19.73
N PHE A 188 -17.35 10.21 -21.07
CA PHE A 188 -18.47 9.80 -21.89
C PHE A 188 -18.34 8.35 -22.36
N THR A 189 -19.46 7.65 -22.46
CA THR A 189 -19.61 6.37 -23.14
C THR A 189 -19.42 6.52 -24.65
N GLU A 190 -19.35 5.40 -25.37
CA GLU A 190 -19.35 5.39 -26.85
C GLU A 190 -20.58 6.06 -27.46
N LEU A 191 -21.72 6.09 -26.74
CA LEU A 191 -22.96 6.75 -27.15
C LEU A 191 -22.99 8.26 -26.84
N GLY A 192 -21.96 8.78 -26.16
CA GLY A 192 -21.90 10.19 -25.78
C GLY A 192 -22.69 10.56 -24.52
N ASN A 193 -23.05 9.57 -23.70
CA ASN A 193 -23.73 9.77 -22.40
C ASN A 193 -22.73 9.65 -21.24
N ASN A 194 -23.07 10.20 -20.08
CA ASN A 194 -22.35 9.95 -18.83
C ASN A 194 -23.05 8.82 -18.06
N GLU A 195 -22.27 7.85 -17.58
CA GLU A 195 -22.73 6.77 -16.70
C GLU A 195 -21.79 6.70 -15.50
N LEU A 196 -22.34 6.81 -14.31
CA LEU A 196 -21.58 6.96 -13.08
C LEU A 196 -21.71 5.72 -12.22
N ASP A 197 -20.61 5.39 -11.55
CA ASP A 197 -20.53 4.28 -10.61
C ASP A 197 -19.90 4.78 -9.30
N ALA A 198 -20.40 4.31 -8.16
CA ALA A 198 -19.80 4.58 -6.86
C ALA A 198 -20.08 3.48 -5.84
N SER A 199 -19.19 3.33 -4.86
CA SER A 199 -19.47 2.56 -3.66
C SER A 199 -18.83 3.16 -2.41
N ILE A 200 -19.37 2.81 -1.25
CA ILE A 200 -18.88 3.20 0.06
C ILE A 200 -19.03 2.02 1.03
N MET A 201 -18.09 1.91 1.96
CA MET A 201 -18.05 0.80 2.92
C MET A 201 -17.61 1.28 4.31
N ASP A 202 -18.39 0.88 5.32
CA ASP A 202 -18.07 1.05 6.73
C ASP A 202 -17.25 -0.15 7.22
N GLY A 203 -16.05 0.11 7.74
CA GLY A 203 -15.17 -0.91 8.30
C GLY A 203 -15.69 -1.51 9.60
N ASN A 204 -16.62 -0.82 10.28
CA ASN A 204 -17.35 -1.35 11.42
C ASN A 204 -18.55 -2.18 10.93
N GLY A 205 -18.47 -3.51 11.12
CA GLY A 205 -19.54 -4.42 10.68
C GLY A 205 -19.59 -4.68 9.16
N ARG A 206 -18.73 -4.04 8.36
CA ARG A 206 -18.58 -4.28 6.91
C ARG A 206 -19.85 -3.98 6.10
N ASN A 207 -20.71 -3.08 6.59
CA ASN A 207 -21.85 -2.60 5.81
C ASN A 207 -21.34 -1.84 4.59
N ALA A 208 -21.99 -2.03 3.45
CA ALA A 208 -21.57 -1.43 2.19
C ALA A 208 -22.77 -1.05 1.34
N GLY A 209 -22.58 -0.05 0.50
CA GLY A 209 -23.56 0.39 -0.48
C GLY A 209 -22.90 0.78 -1.79
N ALA A 210 -23.60 0.57 -2.90
CA ALA A 210 -23.09 0.79 -4.24
C ALA A 210 -24.19 1.15 -5.23
N VAL A 211 -23.85 1.96 -6.22
CA VAL A 211 -24.65 2.24 -7.40
C VAL A 211 -23.81 2.12 -8.66
N ALA A 212 -24.39 1.63 -9.75
CA ALA A 212 -23.71 1.55 -11.05
C ALA A 212 -24.62 1.93 -12.22
N GLY A 213 -24.03 2.53 -13.24
CA GLY A 213 -24.73 2.94 -14.46
C GLY A 213 -25.82 4.01 -14.22
N VAL A 214 -25.66 4.86 -13.19
CA VAL A 214 -26.61 5.95 -12.94
C VAL A 214 -26.25 7.18 -13.77
N THR A 215 -27.27 7.94 -14.17
CA THR A 215 -27.16 8.97 -15.22
C THR A 215 -27.68 10.34 -14.82
N ASN A 216 -28.36 10.46 -13.68
CA ASN A 216 -29.02 11.70 -13.24
C ASN A 216 -28.87 12.01 -11.74
N ILE A 217 -28.13 11.19 -10.97
CA ILE A 217 -27.88 11.46 -9.55
C ILE A 217 -26.66 12.37 -9.44
N ARG A 218 -26.81 13.57 -8.87
CA ARG A 218 -25.70 14.54 -8.76
C ARG A 218 -24.48 13.95 -8.04
N HIS A 219 -24.73 13.24 -6.94
CA HIS A 219 -23.71 12.63 -6.09
C HIS A 219 -23.90 11.11 -5.97
N PRO A 220 -23.32 10.31 -6.90
CA PRO A 220 -23.35 8.86 -6.82
C PRO A 220 -22.87 8.29 -5.48
N ILE A 221 -21.85 8.88 -4.84
CA ILE A 221 -21.38 8.40 -3.52
C ILE A 221 -22.45 8.49 -2.43
N SER A 222 -23.28 9.55 -2.46
CA SER A 222 -24.39 9.70 -1.52
C SER A 222 -25.51 8.71 -1.80
N ALA A 223 -25.75 8.37 -3.08
CA ALA A 223 -26.68 7.29 -3.41
C ALA A 223 -26.16 5.92 -2.95
N ALA A 224 -24.87 5.64 -3.09
CA ALA A 224 -24.25 4.46 -2.52
C ALA A 224 -24.44 4.40 -0.98
N ARG A 225 -24.20 5.50 -0.26
CA ARG A 225 -24.46 5.57 1.19
C ARG A 225 -25.93 5.36 1.55
N MET A 226 -26.84 5.90 0.75
CA MET A 226 -28.28 5.72 0.92
C MET A 226 -28.70 4.26 0.73
N VAL A 227 -28.14 3.57 -0.28
CA VAL A 227 -28.37 2.12 -0.48
C VAL A 227 -27.95 1.34 0.76
N MET A 228 -26.78 1.63 1.31
CA MET A 228 -26.27 0.99 2.53
C MET A 228 -27.18 1.20 3.75
N SER A 229 -27.69 2.42 3.93
CA SER A 229 -28.33 2.84 5.19
C SER A 229 -29.86 2.70 5.18
N ASN A 230 -30.47 2.71 3.99
CA ASN A 230 -31.92 2.81 3.80
C ASN A 230 -32.48 1.69 2.91
N SER A 231 -31.73 0.60 2.72
CA SER A 231 -32.21 -0.61 2.05
C SER A 231 -31.62 -1.88 2.68
N PRO A 232 -32.21 -3.06 2.44
CA PRO A 232 -31.61 -4.33 2.84
C PRO A 232 -30.57 -4.84 1.81
N HIS A 233 -30.15 -3.99 0.85
CA HIS A 233 -29.32 -4.37 -0.29
C HIS A 233 -27.96 -3.67 -0.25
N VAL A 234 -26.97 -4.27 -0.93
CA VAL A 234 -25.63 -3.68 -1.07
C VAL A 234 -25.50 -2.87 -2.36
N MET A 235 -26.18 -3.25 -3.45
CA MET A 235 -25.98 -2.63 -4.76
C MET A 235 -27.29 -2.48 -5.52
N LEU A 236 -27.54 -1.29 -6.05
CA LEU A 236 -28.59 -1.00 -7.03
C LEU A 236 -27.95 -0.51 -8.33
N ILE A 237 -28.65 -0.64 -9.47
CA ILE A 237 -28.13 -0.22 -10.77
C ILE A 237 -29.16 0.55 -11.59
N GLY A 238 -28.67 1.40 -12.49
CA GLY A 238 -29.45 2.11 -13.51
C GLY A 238 -30.66 2.85 -12.94
N GLU A 239 -31.76 2.84 -13.70
CA GLU A 239 -33.00 3.55 -13.35
C GLU A 239 -33.56 3.16 -11.96
N GLY A 240 -33.40 1.90 -11.55
CA GLY A 240 -33.85 1.46 -10.22
C GLY A 240 -33.09 2.15 -9.08
N ALA A 241 -31.79 2.39 -9.25
CA ALA A 241 -31.00 3.16 -8.29
C ALA A 241 -31.39 4.65 -8.30
N GLU A 242 -31.73 5.20 -9.47
CA GLU A 242 -32.15 6.60 -9.62
C GLU A 242 -33.51 6.86 -8.98
N GLN A 243 -34.49 5.97 -9.21
CA GLN A 243 -35.81 6.04 -8.56
C GLN A 243 -35.68 5.90 -7.04
N PHE A 244 -34.83 4.98 -6.57
CA PHE A 244 -34.52 4.84 -5.15
C PHE A 244 -33.92 6.12 -4.56
N ALA A 245 -32.92 6.70 -5.23
CA ALA A 245 -32.28 7.95 -4.81
C ALA A 245 -33.28 9.11 -4.75
N ALA A 246 -34.12 9.26 -5.78
CA ALA A 246 -35.16 10.29 -5.83
C ALA A 246 -36.19 10.13 -4.69
N SER A 247 -36.63 8.90 -4.42
CA SER A 247 -37.58 8.62 -3.34
C SER A 247 -37.03 8.92 -1.93
N HIS A 248 -35.71 8.95 -1.77
CA HIS A 248 -35.02 9.33 -0.54
C HIS A 248 -34.54 10.79 -0.52
N GLY A 249 -34.99 11.61 -1.47
CA GLY A 249 -34.73 13.05 -1.49
C GLY A 249 -33.32 13.44 -1.93
N LEU A 250 -32.58 12.54 -2.60
CA LEU A 250 -31.31 12.91 -3.23
C LEU A 250 -31.55 13.81 -4.44
N GLU A 251 -30.61 14.72 -4.69
CA GLU A 251 -30.70 15.68 -5.80
C GLU A 251 -30.54 14.97 -7.15
N ILE A 252 -31.63 14.98 -7.93
CA ILE A 252 -31.66 14.51 -9.32
C ILE A 252 -31.43 15.72 -10.23
N VAL A 253 -30.49 15.58 -11.16
CA VAL A 253 -30.07 16.62 -12.11
C VAL A 253 -30.27 16.15 -13.53
N ASP A 254 -30.41 17.12 -14.45
CA ASP A 254 -30.35 16.82 -15.87
C ASP A 254 -28.94 16.30 -16.24
N SER A 255 -28.86 15.37 -17.19
CA SER A 255 -27.60 14.74 -17.58
C SER A 255 -26.57 15.75 -18.13
N SER A 256 -27.01 16.91 -18.63
CA SER A 256 -26.14 18.01 -19.03
C SER A 256 -25.31 18.58 -17.87
N TRP A 257 -25.68 18.35 -16.60
CA TRP A 257 -24.88 18.71 -15.44
C TRP A 257 -23.48 18.08 -15.47
N PHE A 258 -23.39 16.83 -15.92
CA PHE A 258 -22.13 16.08 -15.95
C PHE A 258 -21.20 16.51 -17.08
N PHE A 259 -21.75 17.19 -18.10
CA PHE A 259 -21.05 17.57 -19.31
C PHE A 259 -19.91 18.56 -19.02
N THR A 260 -18.75 18.30 -19.63
CA THR A 260 -17.71 19.32 -19.81
C THR A 260 -17.15 19.24 -21.22
N GLN A 261 -16.87 20.39 -21.81
CA GLN A 261 -16.33 20.47 -23.16
C GLN A 261 -14.99 19.72 -23.28
N SER A 262 -14.16 19.75 -22.23
CA SER A 262 -12.87 19.05 -22.19
C SER A 262 -13.02 17.53 -22.33
N ARG A 263 -13.97 16.93 -21.61
CA ARG A 263 -14.25 15.49 -21.66
C ARG A 263 -14.92 15.11 -22.99
N TRP A 264 -15.80 15.96 -23.51
CA TRP A 264 -16.42 15.74 -24.81
C TRP A 264 -15.37 15.71 -25.93
N ASN A 265 -14.47 16.70 -25.95
CA ASN A 265 -13.36 16.75 -26.89
C ASN A 265 -12.46 15.51 -26.78
N SER A 266 -12.33 14.92 -25.58
CA SER A 266 -11.58 13.69 -25.38
C SER A 266 -12.25 12.49 -26.04
N LEU A 267 -13.59 12.38 -25.96
CA LEU A 267 -14.34 11.37 -26.71
C LEU A 267 -14.18 11.55 -28.22
N GLN A 268 -14.33 12.77 -28.73
CA GLN A 268 -14.22 13.04 -30.18
C GLN A 268 -12.83 12.67 -30.71
N ARG A 269 -11.75 13.03 -29.99
CA ARG A 269 -10.39 12.62 -30.38
C ARG A 269 -10.21 11.11 -30.47
N ILE A 270 -10.82 10.33 -29.57
CA ILE A 270 -10.75 8.86 -29.60
C ILE A 270 -11.52 8.31 -30.79
N LYS A 271 -12.71 8.87 -31.09
CA LYS A 271 -13.53 8.47 -32.25
C LYS A 271 -12.84 8.80 -33.57
N ASP A 272 -12.21 9.97 -33.68
CA ASP A 272 -11.55 10.44 -34.89
C ASP A 272 -10.24 9.70 -35.20
N ARG A 273 -9.52 9.22 -34.17
CA ARG A 273 -8.20 8.59 -34.33
C ARG A 273 -8.23 7.07 -34.55
N GLU A 274 -9.40 6.48 -34.73
CA GLU A 274 -9.68 5.04 -34.97
C GLU A 274 -8.99 3.97 -34.09
N LYS A 275 -8.01 4.27 -33.22
CA LYS A 275 -7.26 3.25 -32.43
C LYS A 275 -6.22 3.77 -31.43
N GLU A 276 -6.19 5.06 -31.07
CA GLU A 276 -5.31 5.48 -29.97
C GLU A 276 -5.84 4.91 -28.64
N GLN A 277 -4.97 4.23 -27.88
CA GLN A 277 -5.33 3.63 -26.60
C GLN A 277 -6.01 4.68 -25.71
N THR A 278 -7.22 4.36 -25.26
CA THR A 278 -8.01 5.11 -24.27
C THR A 278 -7.09 5.69 -23.20
N GLN A 279 -6.99 7.02 -23.15
CA GLN A 279 -6.44 7.69 -21.97
C GLN A 279 -7.34 7.36 -20.78
N LYS A 280 -6.82 6.54 -19.87
CA LYS A 280 -7.52 6.10 -18.67
C LYS A 280 -7.38 7.22 -17.64
N HIS A 281 -8.33 8.15 -17.65
CA HIS A 281 -8.38 9.24 -16.67
C HIS A 281 -9.14 8.79 -15.42
N GLY A 282 -8.56 9.05 -14.26
CA GLY A 282 -8.80 8.24 -13.08
C GLY A 282 -10.01 8.61 -12.23
N THR A 283 -10.60 7.54 -11.71
CA THR A 283 -11.55 7.45 -10.58
C THR A 283 -11.10 8.29 -9.38
N VAL A 284 -12.06 8.83 -8.62
CA VAL A 284 -11.79 9.51 -7.35
C VAL A 284 -12.10 8.60 -6.18
N GLY A 285 -11.50 8.87 -5.03
CA GLY A 285 -11.79 8.10 -3.83
C GLY A 285 -11.15 8.66 -2.59
N ALA A 286 -11.64 8.17 -1.46
CA ALA A 286 -11.23 8.59 -0.13
C ALA A 286 -11.24 7.40 0.84
N VAL A 287 -10.30 7.41 1.78
CA VAL A 287 -10.29 6.50 2.93
C VAL A 287 -9.98 7.29 4.20
N ALA A 288 -10.59 6.88 5.31
CA ALA A 288 -10.44 7.59 6.58
C ALA A 288 -10.36 6.64 7.76
N LEU A 289 -9.59 7.05 8.77
CA LEU A 289 -9.60 6.55 10.14
C LEU A 289 -10.14 7.68 11.03
N ASP A 290 -11.19 7.41 11.80
CA ASP A 290 -11.73 8.39 12.77
C ASP A 290 -11.20 8.19 14.19
N LYS A 291 -11.50 9.17 15.06
CA LYS A 291 -11.10 9.20 16.48
C LYS A 291 -11.66 8.05 17.32
N LEU A 292 -12.66 7.33 16.80
CA LEU A 292 -13.21 6.14 17.45
C LEU A 292 -12.54 4.84 16.96
N GLY A 293 -11.58 4.95 16.03
CA GLY A 293 -10.88 3.82 15.44
C GLY A 293 -11.65 3.15 14.30
N ASN A 294 -12.69 3.79 13.75
CA ASN A 294 -13.43 3.22 12.62
C ASN A 294 -12.79 3.62 11.30
N LEU A 295 -12.71 2.65 10.40
CA LEU A 295 -12.23 2.81 9.05
C LEU A 295 -13.41 2.94 8.08
N ALA A 296 -13.27 3.80 7.08
CA ALA A 296 -14.23 3.89 5.97
C ALA A 296 -13.50 4.05 4.64
N ALA A 297 -14.10 3.57 3.56
CA ALA A 297 -13.61 3.73 2.20
C ALA A 297 -14.75 4.09 1.25
N GLY A 298 -14.44 4.91 0.24
CA GLY A 298 -15.37 5.24 -0.82
C GLY A 298 -14.66 5.52 -2.13
N THR A 299 -15.33 5.21 -3.24
CA THR A 299 -14.80 5.36 -4.60
C THR A 299 -15.93 5.77 -5.54
N SER A 300 -15.68 6.74 -6.43
CA SER A 300 -16.66 7.24 -7.41
C SER A 300 -16.00 7.50 -8.77
N THR A 301 -16.71 7.23 -9.87
CA THR A 301 -16.13 7.33 -11.22
C THR A 301 -17.17 7.57 -12.31
N GLY A 302 -16.75 8.21 -13.40
CA GLY A 302 -17.44 8.17 -14.70
C GLY A 302 -17.06 6.94 -15.55
N GLY A 303 -16.10 6.14 -15.10
CA GLY A 303 -15.57 4.98 -15.82
C GLY A 303 -14.48 5.37 -16.82
N MET A 304 -14.49 4.77 -18.00
CA MET A 304 -13.49 5.00 -19.05
C MET A 304 -14.09 5.77 -20.23
N THR A 305 -13.32 6.71 -20.80
CA THR A 305 -13.75 7.40 -22.03
C THR A 305 -13.98 6.37 -23.14
N ASN A 306 -15.08 6.51 -23.88
CA ASN A 306 -15.48 5.58 -24.94
C ASN A 306 -15.73 4.15 -24.42
N LYS A 307 -16.11 3.99 -23.14
CA LYS A 307 -16.61 2.70 -22.64
C LYS A 307 -17.88 2.30 -23.39
N MET A 308 -18.08 0.99 -23.57
CA MET A 308 -19.37 0.45 -24.02
C MET A 308 -20.46 0.88 -23.04
N HIS A 309 -21.63 1.23 -23.57
CA HIS A 309 -22.79 1.57 -22.73
C HIS A 309 -23.12 0.39 -21.80
N GLY A 310 -23.35 0.68 -20.51
CA GLY A 310 -23.56 -0.34 -19.48
C GLY A 310 -22.30 -1.04 -18.97
N ARG A 311 -21.09 -0.65 -19.40
CA ARG A 311 -19.84 -1.17 -18.82
C ARG A 311 -19.68 -0.67 -17.39
N VAL A 312 -19.54 -1.62 -16.46
CA VAL A 312 -19.27 -1.37 -15.04
C VAL A 312 -17.80 -1.65 -14.72
N GLY A 313 -17.15 -0.71 -14.03
CA GLY A 313 -15.78 -0.84 -13.56
C GLY A 313 -15.64 -1.44 -12.16
N ASP A 314 -14.48 -1.25 -11.54
CA ASP A 314 -14.16 -1.71 -10.19
C ASP A 314 -14.80 -0.85 -9.08
N ALA A 315 -15.01 0.44 -9.33
CA ALA A 315 -15.48 1.41 -8.34
C ALA A 315 -16.76 1.02 -7.58
N PRO A 316 -17.81 0.43 -8.18
CA PRO A 316 -19.00 0.02 -7.44
C PRO A 316 -18.91 -1.43 -6.91
N VAL A 317 -17.81 -2.14 -7.18
CA VAL A 317 -17.64 -3.54 -6.81
C VAL A 317 -16.84 -3.62 -5.51
N ILE A 318 -17.55 -3.93 -4.42
CA ILE A 318 -16.95 -4.11 -3.09
C ILE A 318 -15.87 -5.20 -3.13
N GLY A 319 -14.70 -4.90 -2.57
CA GLY A 319 -13.51 -5.72 -2.60
C GLY A 319 -12.63 -5.52 -3.84
N ALA A 320 -13.14 -4.95 -4.93
CA ALA A 320 -12.34 -4.60 -6.09
C ALA A 320 -11.87 -3.14 -6.04
N GLY A 321 -12.82 -2.20 -6.10
CA GLY A 321 -12.54 -0.76 -6.06
C GLY A 321 -12.48 -0.22 -4.64
N THR A 322 -13.36 -0.68 -3.77
CA THR A 322 -13.56 -0.16 -2.42
C THR A 322 -13.61 -1.29 -1.40
N PHE A 323 -12.88 -1.15 -0.30
CA PHE A 323 -12.97 -2.07 0.84
C PHE A 323 -12.67 -1.36 2.15
N ALA A 324 -13.36 -1.71 3.23
CA ALA A 324 -13.01 -1.27 4.58
C ALA A 324 -13.25 -2.39 5.61
N GLY A 325 -12.31 -2.53 6.54
CA GLY A 325 -12.47 -3.41 7.70
C GLY A 325 -11.62 -2.92 8.87
N ASN A 326 -12.26 -2.68 10.03
CA ASN A 326 -11.60 -2.16 11.24
C ASN A 326 -10.44 -3.06 11.74
N SER A 327 -10.45 -4.35 11.40
CA SER A 327 -9.38 -5.29 11.76
C SER A 327 -8.12 -5.18 10.92
N THR A 328 -8.20 -4.49 9.77
CA THR A 328 -7.12 -4.42 8.77
C THR A 328 -6.98 -2.99 8.26
N CYS A 329 -7.65 -2.67 7.14
CA CYS A 329 -7.48 -1.42 6.43
C CYS A 329 -8.73 -0.99 5.66
N ALA A 330 -8.76 0.30 5.31
CA ALA A 330 -9.61 0.87 4.28
C ALA A 330 -8.79 1.11 3.02
N VAL A 331 -9.35 0.80 1.86
CA VAL A 331 -8.70 0.88 0.54
C VAL A 331 -9.67 1.47 -0.48
N SER A 332 -9.19 2.45 -1.26
CA SER A 332 -9.86 2.95 -2.46
C SER A 332 -8.90 2.87 -3.66
N ALA A 333 -9.41 2.38 -4.79
CA ALA A 333 -8.63 2.10 -5.97
C ALA A 333 -8.91 3.04 -7.15
N THR A 334 -7.92 3.15 -8.03
CA THR A 334 -8.05 3.80 -9.33
C THR A 334 -7.19 3.10 -10.37
N GLY A 335 -7.75 2.76 -11.53
CA GLY A 335 -6.98 2.18 -12.62
C GLY A 335 -7.82 1.49 -13.68
N HIS A 336 -7.25 0.44 -14.26
CA HIS A 336 -7.92 -0.38 -15.25
C HIS A 336 -8.88 -1.38 -14.58
N GLY A 337 -10.14 -0.97 -14.39
CA GLY A 337 -11.13 -1.69 -13.58
C GLY A 337 -11.25 -3.19 -13.83
N GLU A 338 -11.12 -3.66 -15.07
CA GLU A 338 -11.16 -5.08 -15.41
C GLU A 338 -10.09 -5.90 -14.68
N TYR A 339 -8.88 -5.36 -14.52
CA TYR A 339 -7.82 -6.01 -13.75
C TYR A 339 -8.09 -5.94 -12.25
N PHE A 340 -8.66 -4.85 -11.77
CA PHE A 340 -8.96 -4.64 -10.36
C PHE A 340 -10.08 -5.58 -9.88
N ILE A 341 -11.13 -5.78 -10.70
CA ILE A 341 -12.19 -6.77 -10.45
C ILE A 341 -11.61 -8.19 -10.44
N ARG A 342 -10.89 -8.58 -11.50
CA ARG A 342 -10.38 -9.95 -11.66
C ARG A 342 -9.39 -10.37 -10.57
N ASN A 343 -8.72 -9.42 -9.93
CA ASN A 343 -7.75 -9.67 -8.86
C ASN A 343 -8.25 -9.24 -7.48
N VAL A 344 -9.49 -8.75 -7.36
CA VAL A 344 -10.13 -8.37 -6.09
C VAL A 344 -9.22 -7.44 -5.26
N VAL A 345 -8.65 -6.43 -5.92
CA VAL A 345 -7.46 -5.70 -5.46
C VAL A 345 -7.59 -5.14 -4.04
N SER A 346 -8.68 -4.40 -3.76
CA SER A 346 -8.86 -3.79 -2.44
C SER A 346 -9.01 -4.82 -1.32
N TYR A 347 -9.68 -5.94 -1.57
CA TYR A 347 -9.79 -7.03 -0.58
C TYR A 347 -8.51 -7.84 -0.46
N ASP A 348 -7.78 -8.09 -1.55
CA ASP A 348 -6.52 -8.85 -1.54
C ASP A 348 -5.47 -8.16 -0.66
N ILE A 349 -5.45 -6.83 -0.63
CA ILE A 349 -4.61 -6.06 0.31
C ILE A 349 -5.01 -6.35 1.76
N SER A 350 -6.29 -6.26 2.09
CA SER A 350 -6.80 -6.61 3.43
C SER A 350 -6.49 -8.07 3.79
N ALA A 351 -6.65 -9.00 2.85
CA ALA A 351 -6.40 -10.43 3.06
C ALA A 351 -4.91 -10.73 3.29
N LEU A 352 -4.01 -10.03 2.60
CA LEU A 352 -2.57 -10.14 2.82
C LEU A 352 -2.17 -9.60 4.20
N MET A 353 -2.82 -8.56 4.70
CA MET A 353 -2.62 -8.11 6.08
C MET A 353 -3.20 -9.12 7.09
N GLU A 354 -4.44 -9.58 6.86
CA GLU A 354 -5.15 -10.47 7.79
C GLU A 354 -4.51 -11.85 7.88
N TYR A 355 -4.26 -12.48 6.72
CA TYR A 355 -3.80 -13.86 6.62
C TYR A 355 -2.28 -13.94 6.46
N GLY A 356 -1.72 -13.05 5.64
CA GLY A 356 -0.27 -13.00 5.35
C GLY A 356 0.54 -12.24 6.40
N LYS A 357 -0.11 -11.53 7.33
CA LYS A 357 0.52 -10.73 8.38
C LYS A 357 1.50 -9.69 7.86
N LEU A 358 1.30 -9.22 6.62
CA LEU A 358 2.07 -8.14 6.03
C LEU A 358 1.65 -6.79 6.62
N SER A 359 2.57 -5.83 6.65
CA SER A 359 2.22 -4.43 6.87
C SER A 359 1.37 -3.89 5.72
N LEU A 360 0.67 -2.76 5.96
CA LEU A 360 -0.13 -2.11 4.92
C LEU A 360 0.68 -1.79 3.66
N SER A 361 1.88 -1.23 3.83
CA SER A 361 2.76 -0.85 2.73
C SER A 361 3.21 -2.08 1.91
N GLU A 362 3.66 -3.14 2.60
CA GLU A 362 4.08 -4.38 1.94
C GLU A 362 2.91 -5.06 1.20
N ALA A 363 1.73 -5.12 1.81
CA ALA A 363 0.54 -5.70 1.20
C ALA A 363 0.11 -4.92 -0.04
N ALA A 364 0.00 -3.59 0.07
CA ALA A 364 -0.42 -2.73 -1.03
C ALA A 364 0.58 -2.75 -2.20
N ASP A 365 1.89 -2.69 -1.91
CA ASP A 365 2.93 -2.75 -2.94
C ASP A 365 2.98 -4.14 -3.62
N SER A 366 2.85 -5.22 -2.84
CA SER A 366 2.78 -6.58 -3.38
C SER A 366 1.63 -6.75 -4.38
N VAL A 367 0.47 -6.14 -4.12
CA VAL A 367 -0.67 -6.21 -5.05
C VAL A 367 -0.44 -5.32 -6.27
N ILE A 368 -0.10 -4.05 -6.09
CA ILE A 368 0.00 -3.08 -7.20
C ILE A 368 1.22 -3.32 -8.08
N ASN A 369 2.41 -3.43 -7.47
CA ASN A 369 3.67 -3.58 -8.18
C ASN A 369 4.07 -5.04 -8.38
N GLY A 370 3.69 -5.93 -7.45
CA GLY A 370 4.00 -7.36 -7.55
C GLY A 370 3.04 -8.19 -8.40
N LYS A 371 1.70 -8.01 -8.26
CA LYS A 371 0.70 -8.83 -8.95
C LYS A 371 0.11 -8.16 -10.19
N LEU A 372 -0.31 -6.89 -10.10
CA LEU A 372 -1.00 -6.20 -11.19
C LEU A 372 -0.05 -5.75 -12.31
N LYS A 373 1.09 -5.15 -11.97
CA LYS A 373 2.04 -4.62 -12.96
C LYS A 373 2.52 -5.70 -13.96
N PRO A 374 2.92 -6.92 -13.55
CA PRO A 374 3.39 -7.95 -14.49
C PRO A 374 2.32 -8.45 -15.47
N ILE A 375 1.04 -8.36 -15.11
CA ILE A 375 -0.07 -8.77 -15.99
C ILE A 375 -0.61 -7.61 -16.84
N GLY A 376 0.04 -6.44 -16.81
CA GLY A 376 -0.37 -5.25 -17.56
C GLY A 376 -1.52 -4.44 -16.93
N GLY A 377 -1.82 -4.70 -15.65
CA GLY A 377 -2.79 -3.95 -14.87
C GLY A 377 -2.22 -2.62 -14.39
N GLY A 378 -2.57 -1.52 -15.08
CA GLY A 378 -2.19 -0.17 -14.69
C GLY A 378 -3.15 0.45 -13.68
N GLY A 379 -2.64 1.01 -12.58
CA GLY A 379 -3.41 1.78 -11.59
C GLY A 379 -2.66 2.03 -10.29
N GLY A 380 -3.41 2.31 -9.23
CA GLY A 380 -2.91 2.47 -7.86
C GLY A 380 -4.05 2.44 -6.84
N VAL A 381 -3.68 2.52 -5.57
CA VAL A 381 -4.62 2.58 -4.45
C VAL A 381 -4.16 3.62 -3.44
N ILE A 382 -5.11 4.15 -2.67
CA ILE A 382 -4.83 4.74 -1.36
C ILE A 382 -5.36 3.79 -0.30
N ALA A 383 -4.66 3.73 0.84
CA ALA A 383 -5.08 2.92 1.95
C ALA A 383 -4.65 3.52 3.29
N VAL A 384 -5.45 3.24 4.32
CA VAL A 384 -5.13 3.53 5.72
C VAL A 384 -5.49 2.32 6.59
N ASP A 385 -4.60 1.97 7.53
CA ASP A 385 -4.84 0.88 8.47
C ASP A 385 -5.35 1.37 9.83
N HIS A 386 -5.74 0.43 10.69
CA HIS A 386 -6.29 0.73 12.01
C HIS A 386 -5.28 1.36 13.00
N TYR A 387 -3.99 1.45 12.62
CA TYR A 387 -2.96 2.19 13.35
C TYR A 387 -2.72 3.59 12.78
N GLY A 388 -3.41 3.96 11.71
CA GLY A 388 -3.23 5.23 11.01
C GLY A 388 -2.02 5.25 10.08
N ASN A 389 -1.44 4.09 9.75
CA ASN A 389 -0.42 4.03 8.70
C ASN A 389 -1.08 4.25 7.34
N VAL A 390 -0.41 5.00 6.47
CA VAL A 390 -0.90 5.33 5.12
C VAL A 390 -0.03 4.64 4.07
N ALA A 391 -0.67 4.09 3.03
CA ALA A 391 0.02 3.58 1.85
C ALA A 391 -0.66 4.10 0.59
N MET A 392 0.12 4.50 -0.42
CA MET A 392 -0.42 4.97 -1.69
C MET A 392 0.36 4.47 -2.94
N PRO A 393 0.58 3.15 -3.10
CA PRO A 393 1.32 2.63 -4.24
C PRO A 393 0.53 2.76 -5.55
N PHE A 394 1.25 3.05 -6.63
CA PHE A 394 0.74 3.09 -8.01
C PHE A 394 1.83 2.63 -8.97
N ASN A 395 1.43 2.17 -10.15
CA ASN A 395 2.33 1.66 -11.19
C ASN A 395 2.16 2.38 -12.55
N THR A 396 1.40 3.48 -12.55
CA THR A 396 1.20 4.40 -13.67
C THR A 396 2.18 5.57 -13.64
N SER A 397 2.20 6.39 -14.70
CA SER A 397 3.08 7.58 -14.77
C SER A 397 2.76 8.67 -13.74
N SER A 398 1.54 8.71 -13.23
CA SER A 398 1.07 9.64 -12.21
C SER A 398 -0.12 9.08 -11.45
N MET A 399 -0.31 9.57 -10.24
CA MET A 399 -1.51 9.41 -9.43
C MET A 399 -1.66 10.62 -8.51
N ILE A 400 -2.73 11.40 -8.73
CA ILE A 400 -3.08 12.57 -7.90
C ILE A 400 -3.57 12.05 -6.56
N ARG A 401 -2.88 12.40 -5.47
CA ARG A 401 -3.17 11.87 -4.13
C ARG A 401 -2.73 12.82 -3.04
N ALA A 402 -3.41 12.75 -1.91
CA ALA A 402 -3.09 13.55 -0.74
C ALA A 402 -3.44 12.81 0.55
N TYR A 403 -2.73 13.12 1.63
CA TYR A 403 -3.07 12.63 2.96
C TYR A 403 -2.75 13.64 4.05
N VAL A 404 -3.43 13.51 5.19
CA VAL A 404 -3.11 14.17 6.45
C VAL A 404 -3.45 13.24 7.61
N LYS A 405 -2.63 13.29 8.66
CA LYS A 405 -2.81 12.57 9.92
C LYS A 405 -2.87 13.53 11.10
N SER A 406 -3.47 13.08 12.20
CA SER A 406 -3.56 13.84 13.45
C SER A 406 -2.22 14.18 14.10
N ASP A 407 -1.15 13.49 13.73
CA ASP A 407 0.22 13.73 14.23
C ASP A 407 0.93 14.87 13.47
N GLY A 408 0.27 15.48 12.48
CA GLY A 408 0.77 16.58 11.67
C GLY A 408 1.48 16.14 10.39
N GLU A 409 1.68 14.84 10.16
CA GLU A 409 2.21 14.35 8.89
C GLU A 409 1.17 14.52 7.77
N SER A 410 1.59 15.10 6.65
CA SER A 410 0.74 15.33 5.50
C SER A 410 1.56 15.38 4.22
N GLY A 411 0.88 15.23 3.08
CA GLY A 411 1.52 15.40 1.78
C GLY A 411 0.54 15.37 0.63
N ILE A 412 0.87 16.10 -0.43
CA ILE A 412 0.10 16.18 -1.68
C ILE A 412 1.05 15.86 -2.83
N PHE A 413 0.69 14.90 -3.68
CA PHE A 413 1.56 14.39 -4.73
C PHE A 413 0.80 14.07 -6.01
N ILE A 414 1.49 14.17 -7.15
CA ILE A 414 0.99 13.72 -8.46
C ILE A 414 1.91 12.65 -9.05
N PHE A 415 3.22 12.80 -8.86
CA PHE A 415 4.24 11.91 -9.41
C PHE A 415 4.87 11.04 -8.30
N GLU A 416 5.81 10.17 -8.69
CA GLU A 416 6.68 9.50 -7.72
C GLU A 416 7.58 10.53 -7.02
N ILE A 417 7.94 10.22 -5.78
CA ILE A 417 8.87 11.02 -4.98
C ILE A 417 10.27 10.46 -5.30
N GLU A 418 11.14 11.29 -5.86
CA GLU A 418 12.53 10.94 -6.20
C GLU A 418 13.41 10.70 -4.97
#